data_AF-A0A7X7LK60-F1
#
_entry.id   AF-A0A7X7LK60-F1
#
_cell.length_a   1.000
_cell.length_b   1.000
_cell.length_c   1.000
_cell.angle_alpha   90.00
_cell.angle_beta   90.00
_cell.angle_gamma   90.00
#
_symmetry.space_group_name_H-M   'P 1'
#
loop_
_entity.id
_entity.type
_entity.pdbx_description
1 polymer ?
#
loop_
_entity_poly.entity_id
_entity_poly.type
_entity_poly.pdbx_seq_one_letter_code
_entity_poly.pdbx_strand_id
1 'polypeptide(L)'
;NIFLKDQITVDILSHRFDYVVDAIDTLSPKIFLIHQALENGLPVVSSMGAGGKFDPAQVRVAEFSQTYNCPLARMLRKRLPKLNAKPHFLAVFSPELPVEGSCIEVVGEQNKKTTVGTVSYMPAVFGCQCASVVIRELSGIPLNLQKRPPALNKFASKADQ
;
A
#
# COMPACT_ATOMS: atom_id res chain seq x y z
N ASN A 1 21.59 -3.17 -10.92
CA ASN A 1 20.17 -3.18 -10.51
C ASN A 1 19.44 -2.03 -11.21
N ILE A 2 18.37 -2.34 -11.95
CA ILE A 2 17.49 -1.34 -12.60
C ILE A 2 16.27 -1.18 -11.67
N PHE A 3 15.92 0.06 -11.33
CA PHE A 3 14.75 0.38 -10.51
C PHE A 3 13.69 1.08 -11.36
N LEU A 4 12.41 0.90 -11.01
CA LEU A 4 11.31 1.61 -11.66
C LEU A 4 11.44 3.12 -11.42
N LYS A 5 11.56 3.86 -12.52
CA LYS A 5 11.52 5.32 -12.58
C LYS A 5 11.15 5.77 -13.99
N ASP A 6 10.42 6.87 -14.09
CA ASP A 6 10.19 7.60 -15.35
C ASP A 6 9.75 6.66 -16.50
N GLN A 7 10.36 6.83 -17.67
CA GLN A 7 10.05 6.09 -18.90
C GLN A 7 10.10 4.57 -18.73
N ILE A 8 10.97 4.02 -17.87
CA ILE A 8 11.08 2.57 -17.67
C ILE A 8 9.75 1.97 -17.16
N THR A 9 9.05 2.69 -16.27
CA THR A 9 7.77 2.19 -15.74
C THR A 9 6.70 2.22 -16.82
N VAL A 10 6.71 3.27 -17.65
CA VAL A 10 5.79 3.41 -18.79
C VAL A 10 6.02 2.30 -19.81
N ASP A 11 7.28 2.05 -20.17
CA ASP A 11 7.66 1.02 -21.15
C ASP A 11 7.29 -0.38 -20.65
N ILE A 12 7.54 -0.69 -19.37
CA ILE A 12 7.16 -1.98 -18.79
C ILE A 12 5.64 -2.13 -18.84
N LEU A 13 4.89 -1.14 -18.32
CA LEU A 13 3.42 -1.17 -18.29
C LEU A 13 2.74 -1.02 -19.66
N SER A 14 3.51 -0.77 -20.74
CA SER A 14 2.99 -0.83 -22.11
C SER A 14 2.73 -2.27 -22.58
N HIS A 15 3.35 -3.26 -21.92
CA HIS A 15 3.07 -4.67 -22.13
C HIS A 15 1.73 -5.05 -21.49
N ARG A 16 1.08 -6.09 -22.02
CA ARG A 16 -0.17 -6.59 -21.44
C ARG A 16 0.09 -7.34 -20.14
N PHE A 17 -0.50 -6.82 -19.06
CA PHE A 17 -0.68 -7.51 -17.80
C PHE A 17 -2.17 -7.58 -17.48
N ASP A 18 -2.61 -8.68 -16.86
CA ASP A 18 -3.97 -8.79 -16.35
C ASP A 18 -4.12 -8.11 -14.99
N TYR A 19 -3.00 -7.88 -14.30
CA TYR A 19 -2.97 -7.34 -12.94
C TYR A 19 -1.61 -6.76 -12.58
N VAL A 20 -1.58 -5.69 -11.77
CA VAL A 20 -0.35 -5.13 -11.19
C VAL A 20 -0.30 -5.38 -9.68
N VAL A 21 0.78 -6.03 -9.23
CA VAL A 21 1.08 -6.22 -7.80
C VAL A 21 2.20 -5.28 -7.39
N ASP A 22 1.90 -4.34 -6.50
CA ASP A 22 2.87 -3.39 -5.99
C ASP A 22 3.39 -3.80 -4.60
N ALA A 23 4.65 -4.23 -4.55
CA ALA A 23 5.37 -4.55 -3.32
C ALA A 23 6.56 -3.60 -3.05
N ILE A 24 6.52 -2.39 -3.62
CA ILE A 24 7.59 -1.39 -3.47
C ILE A 24 7.50 -0.76 -2.07
N ASP A 25 8.64 -0.65 -1.39
CA ASP A 25 8.78 -0.05 -0.05
C ASP A 25 9.11 1.45 -0.08
N THR A 26 9.63 1.94 -1.21
CA THR A 26 9.99 3.34 -1.42
C THR A 26 8.81 4.15 -1.97
N LEU A 27 8.50 5.27 -1.32
CA LEU A 27 7.26 6.02 -1.57
C LEU A 27 7.11 6.56 -3.00
N SER A 28 8.14 7.19 -3.57
CA SER A 28 8.01 7.86 -4.88
C SER A 28 7.81 6.87 -6.04
N PRO A 29 8.63 5.80 -6.20
CA PRO A 29 8.41 4.80 -7.24
C PRO A 29 7.08 4.06 -7.06
N LYS A 30 6.65 3.82 -5.81
CA LYS A 30 5.35 3.22 -5.50
C LYS A 30 4.19 4.04 -6.04
N ILE A 31 4.18 5.35 -5.75
CA ILE A 31 3.15 6.27 -6.23
C ILE A 31 3.13 6.29 -7.75
N PHE A 32 4.30 6.35 -8.38
CA PHE A 32 4.41 6.41 -9.83
C PHE A 32 3.91 5.12 -10.51
N LEU A 33 4.28 3.94 -9.99
CA LEU A 33 3.77 2.66 -10.47
C LEU A 33 2.25 2.57 -10.36
N ILE A 34 1.69 2.87 -9.18
CA ILE A 34 0.24 2.83 -8.95
C ILE A 34 -0.46 3.80 -9.90
N HIS A 35 0.03 5.04 -10.00
CA HIS A 35 -0.54 6.05 -10.89
C HIS A 35 -0.58 5.57 -12.33
N GLN A 36 0.57 5.13 -12.88
CA GLN A 36 0.66 4.70 -14.27
C GLN A 36 -0.19 3.45 -14.55
N ALA A 37 -0.26 2.50 -13.62
CA ALA A 37 -1.11 1.33 -13.75
C ALA A 37 -2.60 1.71 -13.81
N LEU A 38 -3.04 2.63 -12.94
CA LEU A 38 -4.42 3.13 -12.93
C LEU A 38 -4.77 3.91 -14.20
N GLU A 39 -3.86 4.75 -14.71
CA GLU A 39 -4.04 5.47 -15.98
C GLU A 39 -4.17 4.51 -17.17
N ASN A 40 -3.47 3.37 -17.11
CA ASN A 40 -3.57 2.30 -18.12
C ASN A 40 -4.81 1.40 -17.92
N GLY A 41 -5.66 1.68 -16.93
CA GLY A 41 -6.85 0.88 -16.63
C GLY A 41 -6.56 -0.50 -16.05
N LEU A 42 -5.35 -0.73 -15.54
CA LEU A 42 -4.96 -2.02 -14.96
C LEU A 42 -5.45 -2.13 -13.51
N PRO A 43 -6.01 -3.28 -13.10
CA PRO A 43 -6.34 -3.50 -11.71
C PRO A 43 -5.05 -3.62 -10.87
N VAL A 44 -5.08 -3.06 -9.66
CA VAL A 44 -3.91 -2.95 -8.79
C VAL A 44 -4.23 -3.49 -7.40
N VAL A 45 -3.27 -4.25 -6.86
CA VAL A 45 -3.20 -4.58 -5.43
C VAL A 45 -1.84 -4.12 -4.92
N SER A 46 -1.86 -3.33 -3.85
CA SER A 46 -0.65 -2.74 -3.29
C SER A 46 -0.44 -3.20 -1.85
N SER A 47 0.76 -3.72 -1.58
CA SER A 47 1.25 -3.98 -0.25
C SER A 47 1.59 -2.66 0.44
N MET A 48 0.95 -2.41 1.58
CA MET A 48 1.30 -1.29 2.44
C MET A 48 2.47 -1.67 3.37
N GLY A 49 2.75 -0.82 4.37
CA GLY A 49 3.89 -1.03 5.28
C GLY A 49 3.66 -2.21 6.22
N ALA A 50 4.48 -3.26 6.07
CA ALA A 50 4.55 -4.41 6.98
C ALA A 50 5.51 -4.19 8.17
N GLY A 51 6.29 -3.11 8.16
CA GLY A 51 7.22 -2.79 9.25
C GLY A 51 6.51 -2.37 10.54
N GLY A 52 7.09 -2.75 11.68
CA GLY A 52 6.53 -2.49 13.01
C GLY A 52 5.22 -3.26 13.29
N LYS A 53 4.98 -4.35 12.55
CA LYS A 53 3.82 -5.25 12.69
C LYS A 53 4.29 -6.63 13.12
N PHE A 54 3.44 -7.35 13.85
CA PHE A 54 3.80 -8.67 14.38
C PHE A 54 2.63 -9.66 14.36
N ASP A 55 1.38 -9.23 14.33
CA ASP A 55 0.25 -10.17 14.32
C ASP A 55 -0.19 -10.49 12.88
N PRO A 56 0.15 -11.66 12.32
CA PRO A 56 -0.25 -12.02 10.96
C PRO A 56 -1.77 -12.15 10.82
N ALA A 57 -2.50 -12.46 11.91
CA ALA A 57 -3.95 -12.53 11.91
C ALA A 57 -4.61 -11.15 11.83
N GLN A 58 -3.84 -10.05 11.87
CA GLN A 58 -4.32 -8.69 11.65
C GLN A 58 -4.07 -8.16 10.23
N VAL A 59 -3.48 -8.95 9.33
CA VAL A 59 -3.37 -8.56 7.91
C VAL A 59 -4.77 -8.56 7.27
N ARG A 60 -5.09 -7.48 6.55
CA ARG A 60 -6.39 -7.22 5.94
C ARG A 60 -6.22 -6.79 4.49
N VAL A 61 -7.25 -7.05 3.69
CA VAL A 61 -7.44 -6.47 2.36
C VAL A 61 -8.58 -5.48 2.45
N ALA A 62 -8.41 -4.29 1.89
CA ALA A 62 -9.47 -3.29 1.81
C ALA A 62 -9.36 -2.51 0.50
N GLU A 63 -10.45 -1.84 0.12
CA GLU A 63 -10.36 -0.67 -0.74
C GLU A 63 -9.34 0.31 -0.16
N PHE A 64 -8.45 0.87 -0.98
CA PHE A 64 -7.38 1.74 -0.51
C PHE A 64 -7.90 2.92 0.33
N SER A 65 -9.03 3.48 -0.07
CA SER A 65 -9.74 4.56 0.65
C SER A 65 -10.18 4.17 2.06
N GLN A 66 -10.40 2.88 2.32
CA GLN A 66 -10.85 2.34 3.61
C GLN A 66 -9.72 1.98 4.56
N THR A 67 -8.45 2.04 4.13
CA THR A 67 -7.31 1.75 5.00
C THR A 67 -7.19 2.74 6.16
N TYR A 68 -6.69 2.27 7.31
CA TYR A 68 -6.53 3.05 8.54
C TYR A 68 -5.30 2.57 9.33
N ASN A 69 -4.82 3.38 10.28
CA ASN A 69 -3.64 3.08 11.11
C ASN A 69 -2.36 2.69 10.33
N CYS A 70 -2.29 3.04 9.05
CA CYS A 70 -1.17 2.74 8.17
C CYS A 70 -0.50 4.04 7.69
N PRO A 71 0.73 4.34 8.16
CA PRO A 71 1.46 5.56 7.75
C PRO A 71 1.72 5.63 6.25
N LEU A 72 2.09 4.51 5.63
CA LEU A 72 2.34 4.45 4.17
C LEU A 72 1.07 4.78 3.40
N ALA A 73 -0.05 4.12 3.71
CA ALA A 73 -1.34 4.40 3.07
C ALA A 73 -1.78 5.87 3.25
N ARG A 74 -1.54 6.44 4.44
CA ARG A 74 -1.80 7.87 4.71
C ARG A 74 -0.97 8.78 3.80
N MET A 75 0.32 8.48 3.59
CA MET A 75 1.17 9.25 2.68
C MET A 75 0.70 9.14 1.23
N LEU A 76 0.31 7.95 0.77
CA LEU A 76 -0.23 7.75 -0.58
C LEU A 76 -1.53 8.56 -0.76
N ARG A 77 -2.45 8.55 0.21
CA ARG A 77 -3.70 9.34 0.15
C ARG A 77 -3.44 10.84 0.00
N LYS A 78 -2.35 11.35 0.57
CA LYS A 78 -1.97 12.76 0.46
C LYS A 78 -1.31 13.10 -0.90
N ARG A 79 -0.68 12.14 -1.56
CA ARG A 79 0.15 12.37 -2.76
C ARG A 79 -0.54 11.98 -4.06
N LEU A 80 -1.27 10.86 -4.12
CA LEU A 80 -1.93 10.40 -5.35
C LEU A 80 -2.93 11.41 -5.92
N PRO A 81 -3.79 12.09 -5.12
CA PRO A 81 -4.71 13.09 -5.66
C PRO A 81 -4.01 14.28 -6.32
N LYS A 82 -2.76 14.59 -5.94
CA LYS A 82 -1.97 15.67 -6.58
C LYS A 82 -1.53 15.34 -7.99
N LEU A 83 -1.62 14.07 -8.38
CA LEU A 83 -1.36 13.58 -9.73
C LEU A 83 -2.68 13.37 -10.50
N ASN A 84 -3.82 13.89 -10.01
CA ASN A 84 -5.16 13.69 -10.58
C ASN A 84 -5.64 12.23 -10.64
N ALA A 85 -4.95 11.29 -10.00
CA ALA A 85 -5.40 9.91 -9.88
C ALA A 85 -6.55 9.79 -8.86
N LYS A 86 -7.64 9.12 -9.26
CA LYS A 86 -8.65 8.61 -8.33
C LYS A 86 -8.22 7.23 -7.84
N PRO A 87 -7.78 7.09 -6.57
CA PRO A 87 -7.09 5.88 -6.14
C PRO A 87 -8.08 4.75 -5.80
N HIS A 88 -8.61 4.11 -6.85
CA HIS A 88 -9.48 2.94 -6.77
C HIS A 88 -8.65 1.68 -7.00
N PHE A 89 -8.10 1.14 -5.92
CA PHE A 89 -7.32 -0.10 -5.94
C PHE A 89 -7.39 -0.79 -4.58
N LEU A 90 -7.03 -2.08 -4.55
CA LEU A 90 -7.01 -2.86 -3.32
C LEU A 90 -5.68 -2.71 -2.58
N ALA A 91 -5.74 -2.66 -1.26
CA ALA A 91 -4.58 -2.50 -0.41
C ALA A 91 -4.51 -3.62 0.63
N VAL A 92 -3.34 -4.25 0.75
CA VAL A 92 -3.00 -5.16 1.85
C VAL A 92 -2.32 -4.36 2.94
N PHE A 93 -2.86 -4.37 4.15
CA PHE A 93 -2.33 -3.62 5.29
C PHE A 93 -2.60 -4.32 6.62
N SER A 94 -1.91 -3.90 7.68
CA SER A 94 -2.26 -4.24 9.05
C SER A 94 -2.66 -2.96 9.81
N PRO A 95 -3.79 -2.98 10.55
CA PRO A 95 -4.25 -1.85 11.36
C PRO A 95 -3.59 -1.80 12.74
N GLU A 96 -2.67 -2.74 13.07
CA GLU A 96 -1.89 -2.71 14.31
C GLU A 96 -1.29 -1.33 14.50
N LEU A 97 -1.31 -0.80 15.72
CA LEU A 97 -0.59 0.43 16.01
C LEU A 97 0.90 0.11 16.20
N PRO A 98 1.82 0.99 15.78
CA PRO A 98 3.23 0.82 16.11
C PRO A 98 3.40 0.73 17.63
N VAL A 99 4.29 -0.14 18.09
CA VAL A 99 4.69 -0.17 19.50
C VAL A 99 5.40 1.13 19.83
N GLU A 100 5.07 1.73 20.96
CA GLU A 100 5.71 2.97 21.42
C GLU A 100 7.24 2.78 21.52
N GLY A 101 8.01 3.73 21.00
CA GLY A 101 9.48 3.62 20.93
C GLY A 101 10.06 2.71 19.84
N SER A 102 9.24 2.03 19.03
CA SER A 102 9.73 1.17 17.93
C SER A 102 10.20 1.93 16.68
N CYS A 103 9.86 3.22 16.57
CA CYS A 103 10.28 4.10 15.49
C CYS A 103 11.64 4.73 15.82
N ILE A 104 12.67 4.37 15.08
CA ILE A 104 14.01 4.93 15.23
C ILE A 104 14.22 5.95 14.11
N GLU A 105 14.60 7.18 14.45
CA GLU A 105 15.01 8.17 13.46
C GLU A 105 16.31 7.72 12.79
N VAL A 106 16.32 7.70 11.45
CA VAL A 106 17.50 7.31 10.68
C VAL A 106 18.22 8.58 10.26
N VAL A 107 19.45 8.77 10.76
CA VAL A 107 20.31 9.89 10.36
C VAL A 107 21.07 9.49 9.10
N GLY A 108 20.85 10.21 8.00
CA GLY A 108 21.63 10.05 6.75
C GLY A 108 20.94 9.33 5.59
N GLU A 109 19.74 8.77 5.76
CA GLU A 109 18.96 8.20 4.65
C GLU A 109 18.04 9.24 4.00
N GLN A 110 18.30 9.58 2.73
CA GLN A 110 17.53 10.60 1.99
C GLN A 110 16.03 10.24 1.84
N ASN A 111 15.70 8.94 1.84
CA ASN A 111 14.36 8.46 1.51
C ASN A 111 13.56 7.97 2.73
N LYS A 112 14.16 7.91 3.92
CA LYS A 112 13.54 7.31 5.10
C LYS A 112 13.86 8.11 6.37
N LYS A 113 12.87 8.86 6.88
CA LYS A 113 13.03 9.67 8.11
C LYS A 113 13.04 8.82 9.39
N THR A 114 12.34 7.69 9.37
CA THR A 114 12.25 6.75 10.49
C THR A 114 12.20 5.32 9.97
N THR A 115 12.84 4.40 10.67
CA THR A 115 12.74 2.97 10.42
C THR A 115 12.08 2.27 11.60
N VAL A 116 11.35 1.21 11.29
CA VAL A 116 10.82 0.24 12.25
C VAL A 116 11.35 -1.12 11.83
N GLY A 117 11.71 -1.96 12.80
CA GLY A 117 12.05 -3.35 12.52
C GLY A 117 10.88 -4.07 11.86
N THR A 118 11.18 -5.08 11.04
CA THR A 118 10.16 -5.92 10.41
C THR A 118 10.40 -7.36 10.83
N VAL A 119 9.37 -8.02 11.39
CA VAL A 119 9.46 -9.44 11.72
C VAL A 119 9.42 -10.24 10.42
N SER A 120 10.27 -11.27 10.31
CA SER A 120 10.56 -11.97 9.05
C SER A 120 9.33 -12.52 8.31
N TYR A 121 8.30 -12.98 9.03
CA TYR A 121 7.09 -13.53 8.40
C TYR A 121 6.14 -12.45 7.86
N MET A 122 6.21 -11.20 8.33
CA MET A 122 5.22 -10.19 7.95
C MET A 122 5.25 -9.81 6.46
N PRO A 123 6.42 -9.58 5.83
CA PRO A 123 6.49 -9.37 4.39
C PRO A 123 5.95 -10.55 3.59
N ALA A 124 6.24 -11.78 4.03
CA ALA A 124 5.75 -12.99 3.36
C ALA A 124 4.21 -13.08 3.44
N VAL A 125 3.62 -12.82 4.61
CA VAL A 125 2.16 -12.81 4.77
C VAL A 125 1.50 -11.73 3.91
N PHE A 126 2.07 -10.52 3.86
CA PHE A 126 1.57 -9.44 2.99
C PHE A 126 1.65 -9.85 1.51
N GLY A 127 2.77 -10.42 1.07
CA GLY A 127 2.94 -10.92 -0.30
C GLY A 127 1.95 -12.02 -0.67
N CYS A 128 1.78 -13.01 0.21
CA CYS A 128 0.77 -14.07 0.05
C CYS A 128 -0.64 -13.50 -0.05
N GLN A 129 -0.95 -12.45 0.72
CA GLN A 129 -2.26 -11.83 0.68
C GLN A 129 -2.48 -11.02 -0.61
N CYS A 130 -1.46 -10.33 -1.13
CA CYS A 130 -1.52 -9.73 -2.47
C CYS A 130 -1.77 -10.79 -3.55
N ALA A 131 -1.05 -11.91 -3.52
CA ALA A 131 -1.24 -13.00 -4.47
C ALA A 131 -2.66 -13.60 -4.38
N SER A 132 -3.18 -13.76 -3.16
CA SER A 132 -4.57 -14.21 -2.92
C SER A 132 -5.60 -13.27 -3.56
N VAL A 133 -5.39 -11.94 -3.48
CA VAL A 133 -6.25 -10.95 -4.14
C VAL A 133 -6.26 -11.18 -5.65
N VAL A 134 -5.10 -11.23 -6.29
CA VAL A 134 -4.98 -11.40 -7.74
C VAL A 134 -5.64 -12.70 -8.20
N ILE A 135 -5.27 -13.83 -7.59
CA ILE A 135 -5.79 -15.14 -7.99
C ILE A 135 -7.31 -15.17 -7.86
N ARG A 136 -7.87 -14.61 -6.77
CA ARG A 136 -9.32 -14.64 -6.52
C ARG A 136 -10.08 -13.74 -7.48
N GLU A 137 -9.62 -12.54 -7.75
CA GLU A 137 -10.29 -11.65 -8.71
C GLU A 137 -10.24 -12.21 -10.13
N LEU A 138 -9.09 -12.70 -10.58
CA LEU A 138 -8.97 -13.34 -11.90
C LEU A 138 -9.80 -14.62 -12.02
N SER A 139 -10.04 -15.32 -10.90
CA SER A 139 -10.86 -16.55 -10.86
C SER A 139 -12.35 -16.30 -10.54
N GLY A 140 -12.77 -15.05 -10.34
CA GLY A 140 -14.15 -14.73 -9.94
C GLY A 140 -14.54 -15.17 -8.52
N ILE A 141 -13.57 -15.45 -7.65
CA ILE A 141 -13.80 -15.83 -6.25
C ILE A 141 -13.97 -14.55 -5.42
N PRO A 142 -15.07 -14.39 -4.66
CA PRO A 142 -15.35 -13.14 -3.95
C PRO A 142 -14.31 -12.85 -2.86
N LEU A 143 -13.98 -11.57 -2.66
CA LEU A 143 -13.09 -11.09 -1.59
C LEU A 143 -13.89 -10.57 -0.39
N ASN A 144 -13.41 -10.88 0.83
CA ASN A 144 -13.94 -10.29 2.06
C ASN A 144 -13.12 -9.03 2.38
N LEU A 145 -13.61 -7.87 1.96
CA LEU A 145 -12.91 -6.60 2.15
C LEU A 145 -13.17 -6.00 3.53
N GLN A 146 -12.10 -5.64 4.22
CA GLN A 146 -12.13 -4.91 5.47
C GLN A 146 -12.69 -3.50 5.23
N LYS A 147 -13.75 -3.15 5.95
CA LYS A 147 -14.29 -1.79 5.97
C LYS A 147 -13.62 -0.98 7.08
N ARG A 148 -13.50 0.32 6.88
CA ARG A 148 -13.02 1.23 7.93
C ARG A 148 -14.02 1.23 9.09
N PRO A 149 -13.59 1.01 10.35
CA PRO A 149 -14.47 1.08 11.51
C PRO A 149 -15.15 2.46 11.61
N PRO A 150 -16.49 2.53 11.84
CA PRO A 150 -17.21 3.80 11.90
C PRO A 150 -16.66 4.79 12.94
N ALA A 151 -16.14 4.29 14.06
CA ALA A 151 -15.54 5.11 15.13
C ALA A 151 -14.37 5.97 14.62
N LEU A 152 -13.61 5.50 13.62
CA LEU A 152 -12.47 6.20 13.04
C LEU A 152 -12.86 7.22 11.96
N ASN A 153 -14.14 7.34 11.62
CA ASN A 153 -14.64 8.34 10.67
C ASN A 153 -14.90 9.69 11.35
N LYS A 154 -15.22 9.69 12.65
CA LYS A 154 -15.53 10.91 13.43
C LYS A 154 -14.32 11.82 13.66
N PHE A 155 -13.10 11.29 13.58
CA PHE A 155 -11.86 12.05 13.78
C PHE A 155 -11.27 12.65 12.50
N ALA A 156 -11.77 12.26 11.32
CA ALA A 156 -11.30 12.80 10.04
C ALA A 156 -11.78 14.24 9.79
N SER A 157 -12.81 14.72 10.49
CA SER A 157 -13.38 16.06 10.26
C SER A 157 -12.76 17.19 11.09
N LYS A 158 -11.73 16.91 11.92
CA LYS A 158 -11.11 17.92 12.81
C LYS A 158 -9.61 18.14 12.58
N ALA A 159 -8.97 17.41 11.67
CA ALA A 159 -7.52 17.49 11.44
C ALA A 159 -7.12 18.23 10.13
N ASP A 160 -8.10 18.76 9.39
CA ASP A 160 -7.91 19.58 8.18
C ASP A 160 -8.40 21.03 8.36
N GLN A 161 -8.42 21.54 9.61
CA GLN A 161 -8.49 22.97 9.93
C GLN A 161 -7.15 23.43 10.50
#